data_AF-A0A8H4A9S1-F1
#
_entry.id   AF-A0A8H4A9S1-F1
#
_cell.length_a   1.000
_cell.length_b   1.000
_cell.length_c   1.000
_cell.angle_alpha   90.00
_cell.angle_beta   90.00
_cell.angle_gamma   90.00
#
_symmetry.space_group_name_H-M   'P 1'
#
loop_
_entity.id
_entity.type
_entity.pdbx_description
1 polymer ?
#
loop_
_entity_poly.entity_id
_entity_poly.type
_entity_poly.pdbx_seq_one_letter_code
_entity_poly.pdbx_strand_id
1 'polypeptide(L)'
;MKVTKKSIQEKAEEFSNFPADYTIKYKTSKRSYKYYIVKAGIYPPESELAYTLKPNQYPIPDKYIVETTYGKNEQTVICYINYIAKCPHYKIIFGLEEEDFVCSILSPTAAANNYLKVYNEKKINI
;
A
#
# COMPACT_ATOMS: atom_id res chain seq x y z
N MET A 1 -25.74 -29.94 0.34
CA MET A 1 -24.76 -29.52 -0.69
C MET A 1 -24.08 -28.24 -0.23
N LYS A 2 -22.77 -28.27 0.06
CA LYS A 2 -21.98 -27.05 0.31
C LYS A 2 -21.57 -26.49 -1.05
N VAL A 3 -22.20 -25.39 -1.46
CA VAL A 3 -21.73 -24.64 -2.64
C VAL A 3 -20.50 -23.87 -2.21
N THR A 4 -19.33 -24.44 -2.46
CA THR A 4 -18.06 -23.73 -2.33
C THR A 4 -18.06 -22.65 -3.41
N LYS A 5 -18.26 -21.39 -3.00
CA LYS A 5 -17.99 -20.25 -3.88
C LYS A 5 -16.52 -20.34 -4.29
N LYS A 6 -16.27 -20.79 -5.52
CA LYS A 6 -14.96 -20.72 -6.17
C LYS A 6 -14.62 -19.23 -6.22
N SER A 7 -13.72 -18.77 -5.36
CA SER A 7 -13.25 -17.39 -5.40
C SER A 7 -12.60 -17.19 -6.77
N ILE A 8 -13.27 -16.44 -7.65
CA ILE A 8 -12.69 -16.03 -8.92
C ILE A 8 -11.53 -15.14 -8.54
N GLN A 9 -10.31 -15.65 -8.69
CA GLN A 9 -9.10 -14.88 -8.48
C GLN A 9 -9.13 -13.73 -9.49
N GLU A 10 -9.29 -12.50 -9.01
CA GLU A 10 -9.32 -11.32 -9.86
C GLU A 10 -7.98 -11.25 -10.60
N LYS A 11 -8.03 -11.22 -11.94
CA LYS A 11 -6.81 -11.08 -12.74
C LYS A 11 -6.21 -9.71 -12.45
N ALA A 12 -5.00 -9.72 -11.89
CA ALA A 12 -4.21 -8.54 -11.62
C ALA A 12 -2.94 -8.59 -12.47
N GLU A 13 -2.57 -7.44 -13.03
CA GLU A 13 -1.41 -7.30 -13.89
C GLU A 13 -0.55 -6.15 -13.36
N GLU A 14 0.74 -6.41 -13.19
CA GLU A 14 1.75 -5.42 -12.83
C GLU A 14 2.63 -5.16 -14.06
N PHE A 15 2.87 -3.89 -14.35
CA PHE A 15 3.80 -3.43 -15.38
C PHE A 15 4.86 -2.55 -14.70
N SER A 16 6.08 -3.05 -14.65
CA SER A 16 7.22 -2.39 -14.01
C SER A 16 8.52 -2.76 -14.76
N ASN A 17 9.50 -1.85 -14.70
CA ASN A 17 10.87 -2.09 -15.18
C ASN A 17 11.88 -1.67 -14.10
N PHE A 18 11.53 -1.90 -12.83
CA PHE A 18 12.39 -1.57 -11.70
C PHE A 18 13.64 -2.46 -11.71
N PRO A 19 14.86 -1.94 -11.45
CA PRO A 19 15.16 -0.59 -10.96
C PRO A 19 15.45 0.47 -12.04
N ALA A 20 15.27 0.18 -13.32
CA ALA A 20 15.49 1.18 -14.39
C ALA A 20 14.40 2.26 -14.43
N ASP A 21 13.16 1.90 -14.07
CA ASP A 21 12.04 2.82 -13.84
C ASP A 21 11.42 2.55 -12.45
N TYR A 22 11.28 3.61 -11.66
CA TYR A 22 10.70 3.57 -10.31
C TYR A 22 9.17 3.60 -10.31
N THR A 23 8.56 3.71 -11.49
CA THR A 23 7.12 3.68 -11.69
C THR A 23 6.63 2.25 -11.86
N ILE A 24 5.69 1.84 -11.01
CA ILE A 24 4.96 0.58 -11.11
C ILE A 24 3.51 0.89 -11.44
N LYS A 25 2.98 0.28 -12.50
CA LYS A 25 1.55 0.36 -12.83
C LYS A 25 0.90 -0.96 -12.47
N TYR A 26 -0.12 -0.92 -11.62
CA TYR A 26 -0.87 -2.09 -11.21
C TYR A 26 -2.33 -1.95 -11.63
N LYS A 27 -2.85 -2.95 -12.33
CA LYS A 27 -4.21 -2.93 -12.86
C LYS A 27 -4.95 -4.20 -12.49
N THR A 28 -6.16 -4.02 -11.98
CA THR A 28 -7.14 -5.09 -11.82
C THR A 28 -8.29 -4.87 -12.81
N SER A 29 -9.26 -5.79 -12.82
CA SER A 29 -10.48 -5.62 -13.63
C SER A 29 -11.27 -4.36 -13.31
N LYS A 30 -11.11 -3.80 -12.10
CA LYS A 30 -11.91 -2.68 -11.58
C LYS A 30 -11.13 -1.39 -11.37
N ARG A 31 -9.83 -1.49 -11.11
CA ARG A 31 -9.02 -0.36 -10.62
C ARG A 31 -7.65 -0.34 -11.29
N SER A 32 -7.09 0.85 -11.38
CA SER A 32 -5.70 1.08 -11.76
C SER A 32 -5.03 1.91 -10.68
N TYR A 33 -3.79 1.57 -10.38
CA TYR A 33 -2.92 2.25 -9.44
C TYR A 33 -1.60 2.54 -10.14
N LYS A 34 -1.03 3.71 -9.86
CA LYS A 34 0.33 4.07 -10.22
C LYS A 34 1.10 4.28 -8.93
N TYR A 35 2.19 3.54 -8.77
CA TYR A 35 3.11 3.68 -7.66
C TYR A 35 4.41 4.29 -8.18
N TYR A 36 4.95 5.27 -7.48
CA TYR A 36 6.29 5.78 -7.72
C TYR A 36 7.14 5.54 -6.47
N ILE A 37 8.17 4.71 -6.61
CA ILE A 37 9.08 4.37 -5.51
C ILE A 37 9.97 5.59 -5.25
N VAL A 38 9.63 6.36 -4.22
CA VAL A 38 10.45 7.51 -3.77
C VAL A 38 11.70 6.99 -3.06
N LYS A 39 11.56 5.94 -2.25
CA LYS A 39 12.66 5.29 -1.55
C LYS A 39 12.40 3.80 -1.39
N ALA A 40 13.31 2.97 -1.93
CA ALA A 40 13.21 1.51 -1.88
C ALA A 40 13.44 0.90 -0.48
N GLY A 41 14.01 1.67 0.45
CA GLY A 41 14.27 1.21 1.81
C GLY A 41 15.44 0.23 1.92
N ILE A 42 15.57 -0.41 3.08
CA ILE A 42 16.59 -1.42 3.39
C ILE A 42 15.91 -2.58 4.09
N TYR A 43 16.24 -3.82 3.72
CA TYR A 43 15.71 -4.98 4.42
C TYR A 43 16.33 -5.12 5.82
N PRO A 44 15.52 -5.27 6.87
CA PRO A 44 16.01 -5.61 8.20
C PRO A 44 16.77 -6.94 8.24
N PRO A 45 17.51 -7.23 9.33
CA PRO A 45 18.09 -8.55 9.56
C PRO A 45 17.03 -9.66 9.51
N GLU A 46 17.42 -10.86 9.09
CA GLU A 46 16.50 -11.98 8.86
C GLU A 46 15.62 -12.32 10.07
N SER A 47 16.15 -12.17 11.29
CA SER A 47 15.42 -12.38 12.55
C SER A 47 14.23 -11.43 12.78
N GLU A 48 14.18 -10.32 12.03
CA GLU A 48 13.19 -9.26 12.16
C GLU A 48 12.41 -9.04 10.85
N LEU A 49 12.75 -9.77 9.78
CA LEU A 49 12.18 -9.56 8.46
C LEU A 49 10.73 -10.04 8.41
N ALA A 50 9.84 -9.15 7.97
CA ALA A 50 8.43 -9.47 7.76
C ALA A 50 8.19 -9.70 6.27
N TYR A 51 7.10 -10.41 5.95
CA TYR A 51 6.78 -10.81 4.59
C TYR A 51 5.33 -10.49 4.23
N THR A 52 5.09 -10.21 2.96
CA THR A 52 3.73 -10.09 2.42
C THR A 52 2.97 -11.43 2.49
N LEU A 53 1.65 -11.37 2.41
CA LEU A 53 0.79 -12.56 2.42
C LEU A 53 0.92 -13.38 1.14
N LYS A 54 0.65 -14.68 1.24
CA LYS A 54 0.57 -15.62 0.09
C LYS A 54 -0.42 -15.12 -0.99
N PRO A 55 -0.22 -15.47 -2.28
CA PRO A 55 0.69 -16.51 -2.78
C PRO A 55 2.16 -16.10 -2.84
N ASN A 56 2.45 -14.80 -3.00
CA ASN A 56 3.82 -14.31 -3.12
C ASN A 56 4.25 -13.67 -1.78
N GLN A 57 5.26 -14.25 -1.14
CA GLN A 57 5.78 -13.79 0.15
C GLN A 57 7.06 -12.97 -0.05
N TYR A 58 6.89 -11.70 -0.40
CA TYR A 58 8.00 -10.78 -0.60
C TYR A 58 8.47 -10.19 0.74
N PRO A 59 9.79 -10.00 0.94
CA PRO A 59 10.30 -9.34 2.12
C PRO A 59 9.86 -7.87 2.16
N ILE A 60 9.57 -7.37 3.37
CA ILE A 60 9.12 -6.00 3.59
C ILE A 60 10.31 -5.12 3.99
N PRO A 61 10.62 -4.05 3.22
CA PRO A 61 11.72 -3.15 3.54
C PRO A 61 11.37 -2.14 4.66
N ASP A 62 12.39 -1.75 5.44
CA ASP A 62 12.34 -0.58 6.33
C ASP A 62 12.62 0.72 5.55
N LYS A 63 12.03 1.82 6.01
CA LYS A 63 12.13 3.17 5.42
C LYS A 63 11.73 3.20 3.94
N TYR A 64 10.77 2.37 3.56
CA TYR A 64 10.18 2.36 2.24
C TYR A 64 9.19 3.52 2.11
N ILE A 65 9.28 4.26 1.00
CA ILE A 65 8.42 5.40 0.71
C ILE A 65 7.93 5.25 -0.72
N VAL A 66 6.61 5.28 -0.90
CA VAL A 66 5.98 5.16 -2.21
C VAL A 66 4.85 6.18 -2.34
N GLU A 67 4.89 6.94 -3.42
CA GLU A 67 3.76 7.75 -3.84
C GLU A 67 2.76 6.86 -4.58
N THR A 68 1.49 6.93 -4.19
CA THR A 68 0.43 6.12 -4.77
C THR A 68 -0.63 7.04 -5.37
N THR A 69 -0.77 7.01 -6.70
CA THR A 69 -1.86 7.67 -7.42
C THR A 69 -2.96 6.67 -7.77
N TYR A 70 -4.21 7.01 -7.50
CA TYR A 70 -5.35 6.13 -7.74
C TYR A 70 -6.65 6.88 -8.04
N GLY A 71 -7.64 6.14 -8.55
CA GLY A 71 -8.98 6.67 -8.83
C GLY A 71 -9.05 7.49 -10.13
N LYS A 72 -10.27 7.89 -10.50
CA LYS A 72 -10.53 8.64 -11.75
C LYS A 72 -10.06 10.10 -11.68
N ASN A 73 -10.08 10.68 -10.48
CA ASN A 73 -9.65 12.05 -10.24
C ASN A 73 -8.15 12.13 -9.86
N GLU A 74 -7.42 11.02 -10.05
CA GLU A 74 -5.97 10.92 -9.79
C GLU A 74 -5.55 11.44 -8.40
N GLN A 75 -6.19 10.92 -7.34
CA GLN A 75 -5.77 11.23 -5.99
C GLN A 75 -4.39 10.62 -5.74
N THR A 76 -3.48 11.39 -5.17
CA THR A 76 -2.15 10.92 -4.74
C THR A 76 -2.03 10.96 -3.23
N VAL A 77 -1.41 9.93 -2.66
CA VAL A 77 -1.05 9.80 -1.25
C VAL A 77 0.38 9.30 -1.12
N ILE A 78 1.05 9.60 -0.01
CA ILE A 78 2.39 9.08 0.29
C ILE A 78 2.27 7.99 1.34
N CYS A 79 2.75 6.80 1.00
CA CYS A 79 2.75 5.64 1.87
C CYS A 79 4.17 5.39 2.40
N TYR A 80 4.28 5.10 3.69
CA TYR A 80 5.51 4.77 4.37
C TYR A 80 5.41 3.37 4.98
N ILE A 81 6.53 2.66 4.96
CA ILE A 81 6.76 1.50 5.81
C ILE A 81 8.01 1.77 6.64
N ASN A 82 7.85 1.77 7.95
CA ASN A 82 8.94 1.91 8.91
C ASN A 82 8.91 0.77 9.91
N TYR A 83 10.07 0.22 10.22
CA TYR A 83 10.22 -0.74 11.30
C TYR A 83 10.36 -0.01 12.63
N ILE A 84 9.43 -0.25 13.54
CA ILE A 84 9.44 0.26 14.91
C ILE A 84 9.32 -0.95 15.84
N ALA A 85 10.24 -1.06 16.79
CA ALA A 85 10.31 -2.22 17.69
C ALA A 85 10.24 -3.57 16.93
N LYS A 86 10.98 -3.66 15.80
CA LYS A 86 11.09 -4.86 14.95
C LYS A 86 9.83 -5.24 14.16
N CYS A 87 8.80 -4.39 14.15
CA CYS A 87 7.56 -4.62 13.42
C CYS A 87 7.35 -3.56 12.33
N PRO A 88 6.84 -3.92 11.14
CA PRO A 88 6.50 -2.94 10.12
C PRO A 88 5.27 -2.13 10.51
N HIS A 89 5.41 -0.82 10.48
CA HIS A 89 4.34 0.17 10.68
C HIS A 89 4.01 0.81 9.35
N TYR A 90 2.74 0.83 9.00
CA TYR A 90 2.22 1.33 7.74
C TYR A 90 1.58 2.70 7.98
N LYS A 91 2.12 3.75 7.35
CA LYS A 91 1.59 5.12 7.46
C LYS A 91 1.17 5.63 6.08
N ILE A 92 0.04 6.32 6.00
CA ILE A 92 -0.44 6.98 4.78
C ILE A 92 -0.62 8.47 5.11
N ILE A 93 0.03 9.34 4.34
CA ILE A 93 -0.14 10.80 4.38
C ILE A 93 -0.94 11.21 3.14
N PHE A 94 -1.99 12.00 3.32
CA PHE A 94 -2.97 12.26 2.26
C PHE A 94 -3.53 13.69 2.24
N GLY A 95 -2.98 14.60 3.04
CA GLY A 95 -3.30 16.03 3.03
C GLY A 95 -2.07 16.89 2.71
N LEU A 96 -2.27 18.21 2.67
CA LEU A 96 -1.20 19.19 2.52
C LEU A 96 -0.43 19.41 3.82
N GLU A 97 -1.09 19.19 4.95
CA GLU A 97 -0.53 19.32 6.30
C GLU A 97 0.09 17.99 6.76
N GLU A 98 1.19 18.07 7.52
CA GLU A 98 1.91 16.87 8.01
C GLU A 98 1.06 16.00 8.96
N GLU A 99 0.04 16.58 9.57
CA GLU A 99 -0.89 15.92 10.51
C GLU A 99 -1.97 15.09 9.82
N ASP A 100 -2.16 15.24 8.50
CA ASP A 100 -3.16 14.48 7.74
C ASP A 100 -2.64 13.08 7.39
N PHE A 101 -2.50 12.25 8.42
CA PHE A 101 -2.05 10.88 8.29
C PHE A 101 -2.91 9.88 9.06
N VAL A 102 -2.86 8.64 8.59
CA VAL A 102 -3.33 7.46 9.33
C VAL A 102 -2.22 6.44 9.42
N CYS A 103 -2.28 5.57 10.42
CA CYS A 103 -1.33 4.47 10.56
C CYS A 103 -2.03 3.15 10.92
N SER A 104 -1.32 2.05 10.69
CA SER A 104 -1.64 0.74 11.22
C SER A 104 -0.37 -0.06 11.48
N ILE A 105 -0.38 -0.86 12.54
CA ILE A 105 0.66 -1.86 12.82
C ILE A 105 0.26 -3.27 12.34
N LEU A 106 -0.97 -3.41 11.81
CA LEU A 106 -1.54 -4.72 11.46
C LEU A 106 -1.23 -5.11 10.01
N SER A 107 -1.49 -4.21 9.06
CA SER A 107 -1.26 -4.45 7.63
C SER A 107 -1.38 -3.16 6.81
N PRO A 108 -0.88 -3.16 5.56
CA PRO A 108 -1.15 -2.08 4.61
C PRO A 108 -2.65 -1.90 4.35
N THR A 109 -3.41 -3.00 4.26
CA THR A 109 -4.86 -2.98 4.03
C THR A 109 -5.60 -2.29 5.19
N ALA A 110 -5.18 -2.54 6.43
CA ALA A 110 -5.76 -1.87 7.60
C ALA A 110 -5.49 -0.35 7.57
N ALA A 111 -4.26 0.07 7.23
CA ALA A 111 -3.94 1.49 7.05
C ALA A 111 -4.79 2.12 5.92
N ALA A 112 -4.94 1.43 4.78
CA ALA A 112 -5.78 1.88 3.67
C ALA A 112 -7.26 2.00 4.04
N ASN A 113 -7.79 1.09 4.86
CA ASN A 113 -9.16 1.19 5.37
C ASN A 113 -9.34 2.37 6.33
N ASN A 114 -8.36 2.62 7.22
CA ASN A 114 -8.36 3.80 8.09
C ASN A 114 -8.36 5.08 7.24
N TYR A 115 -7.55 5.12 6.18
CA TYR A 115 -7.50 6.24 5.25
C TYR A 115 -8.85 6.46 4.58
N LEU A 116 -9.45 5.40 4.01
CA LEU A 116 -10.74 5.50 3.33
C LEU A 116 -11.84 6.02 4.26
N LYS A 117 -11.83 5.59 5.53
CA LYS A 117 -12.78 6.07 6.54
C LYS A 117 -12.63 7.59 6.74
N VAL A 118 -11.42 8.07 7.05
CA VAL A 118 -11.16 9.50 7.28
C VAL A 118 -11.43 10.33 6.03
N TYR A 119 -11.04 9.84 4.85
CA TYR A 119 -11.27 10.51 3.58
C TYR A 119 -12.77 10.69 3.29
N ASN A 120 -13.58 9.68 3.55
CA ASN A 120 -15.03 9.76 3.36
C ASN A 120 -15.70 10.69 4.39
N GLU A 121 -15.24 10.68 5.65
CA GLU A 121 -15.72 11.61 6.67
C GLU A 121 -15.42 13.07 6.29
N LYS A 122 -14.20 13.36 5.82
CA LYS A 122 -13.84 14.70 5.33
C LYS A 122 -14.66 15.12 4.10
N LYS A 123 -14.97 14.19 3.19
CA LYS A 123 -15.82 14.48 2.01
C LYS A 123 -17.27 14.80 2.34
N ILE A 124 -17.82 14.26 3.41
CA ILE A 124 -19.22 14.53 3.82
C ILE A 124 -19.33 15.93 4.45
N ASN A 125 -18.23 16.46 4.98
CA ASN A 125 -18.16 17.73 5.69
C ASN A 125 -17.75 18.93 4.79
N ILE A 126 -17.72 18.74 3.47
CA ILE A 126 -17.46 19.77 2.43
C ILE A 126 -18.68 19.84 1.53
#